data_AF-A0A6B2AW67-F1
#
_entry.id   AF-A0A6B2AW67-F1
#
_cell.length_a   1.000
_cell.length_b   1.000
_cell.length_c   1.000
_cell.angle_alpha   90.00
_cell.angle_beta   90.00
_cell.angle_gamma   90.00
#
_symmetry.space_group_name_H-M   'P 1'
#
loop_
_entity.id
_entity.type
_entity.pdbx_description
1 polymer ?
#
loop_
_entity_poly.entity_id
_entity_poly.type
_entity_poly.pdbx_seq_one_letter_code
_entity_poly.pdbx_strand_id
1 'polypeptide(L)'
;MPWEDYLGTQLPAGSRPPPHFKTFDFFDETTGIATSAKTLDTTTAAKLANPSQVYPSLKGNIDAAANFSESGLKGVTVTSSQIITRELQVAIPEATTSAQWEQINRAIENGQSKGITLKITKVK
;
A
#
# COMPACT_ATOMS: atom_id res chain seq x y z
N MET A 1 -11.52 1.05 -13.89
CA MET A 1 -10.46 2.02 -13.58
C MET A 1 -9.42 1.31 -12.72
N PRO A 2 -8.11 1.48 -12.97
CA PRO A 2 -7.06 0.97 -12.08
C PRO A 2 -7.22 1.47 -10.65
N TRP A 3 -6.82 0.66 -9.66
CA TRP A 3 -6.95 1.00 -8.24
C TRP A 3 -6.23 2.30 -7.86
N GLU A 4 -4.99 2.48 -8.35
CA GLU A 4 -4.20 3.68 -8.12
C GLU A 4 -4.92 4.93 -8.66
N ASP A 5 -5.47 4.87 -9.87
CA ASP A 5 -6.22 5.99 -10.45
C ASP A 5 -7.48 6.31 -9.64
N TYR A 6 -8.20 5.27 -9.18
CA TYR A 6 -9.37 5.45 -8.31
C TYR A 6 -8.98 6.14 -7.00
N LEU A 7 -7.91 5.68 -6.33
CA LEU A 7 -7.40 6.33 -5.12
C LEU A 7 -7.01 7.78 -5.37
N GLY A 8 -6.39 8.09 -6.51
CA GLY A 8 -6.05 9.45 -6.89
C GLY A 8 -7.26 10.39 -6.96
N THR A 9 -8.47 9.88 -7.22
CA THR A 9 -9.71 10.70 -7.17
C THR A 9 -10.17 11.04 -5.75
N GLN A 10 -9.68 10.31 -4.75
CA GLN A 10 -10.06 10.46 -3.34
C GLN A 10 -9.03 11.26 -2.53
N LEU A 11 -7.87 11.53 -3.12
CA LEU A 11 -6.76 12.24 -2.49
C LEU A 11 -6.69 13.70 -3.00
N PRO A 12 -6.02 14.61 -2.25
CA PRO A 12 -5.86 15.99 -2.69
C PRO A 12 -5.22 16.10 -4.07
N ALA A 13 -5.64 17.12 -4.83
CA ALA A 13 -5.01 17.43 -6.11
C ALA A 13 -3.53 17.76 -5.91
N GLY A 14 -2.68 17.26 -6.81
CA GLY A 14 -1.21 17.44 -6.70
C GLY A 14 -0.50 16.39 -5.85
N SER A 15 -1.23 15.51 -5.14
CA SER A 15 -0.58 14.48 -4.33
C SER A 15 0.08 13.34 -5.13
N ARG A 16 -0.10 13.26 -6.45
CA ARG A 16 0.46 12.17 -7.28
C ARG A 16 1.84 12.57 -7.84
N PRO A 17 2.95 11.93 -7.42
CA PRO A 17 4.27 12.17 -8.00
C PRO A 17 4.33 11.70 -9.46
N PRO A 18 5.45 11.98 -10.16
CA PRO A 18 5.65 11.47 -11.50
C PRO A 18 5.55 9.93 -11.57
N PRO A 19 5.03 9.35 -12.66
CA PRO A 19 4.94 7.90 -12.82
C PRO A 19 6.29 7.20 -12.58
N HIS A 20 6.25 6.01 -11.97
CA HIS A 20 7.41 5.22 -11.55
C HIS A 20 8.19 5.78 -10.35
N PHE A 21 7.58 6.67 -9.58
CA PHE A 21 8.11 7.04 -8.26
C PHE A 21 8.20 5.81 -7.36
N LYS A 22 9.28 5.69 -6.59
CA LYS A 22 9.52 4.49 -5.78
C LYS A 22 8.68 4.49 -4.52
N THR A 23 8.18 3.31 -4.17
CA THR A 23 7.49 2.97 -2.90
C THR A 23 6.14 3.62 -2.71
N PHE A 24 6.04 4.95 -2.78
CA PHE A 24 4.81 5.71 -2.59
C PHE A 24 4.29 6.23 -3.92
N ASP A 25 2.99 6.02 -4.13
CA ASP A 25 2.27 6.44 -5.34
C ASP A 25 1.60 7.79 -5.13
N PHE A 26 1.44 8.20 -3.87
CA PHE A 26 0.94 9.53 -3.47
C PHE A 26 1.71 10.08 -2.28
N PHE A 27 1.86 11.40 -2.26
CA PHE A 27 2.35 12.17 -1.12
C PHE A 27 1.57 13.47 -1.00
N ASP A 28 0.85 13.65 0.10
CA ASP A 28 0.22 14.92 0.45
C ASP A 28 1.20 15.77 1.27
N GLU A 29 1.78 16.80 0.63
CA GLU A 29 2.74 17.71 1.27
C GLU A 29 2.14 18.52 2.43
N THR A 30 0.81 18.69 2.46
CA THR A 30 0.12 19.47 3.50
C THR A 30 0.03 18.69 4.80
N THR A 31 -0.33 17.41 4.70
CA THR A 31 -0.54 16.53 5.86
C THR A 31 0.66 15.61 6.15
N GLY A 32 1.62 15.51 5.24
CA GLY A 32 2.75 14.60 5.32
C GLY A 32 2.35 13.12 5.19
N ILE A 33 1.19 12.82 4.59
CA ILE A 33 0.74 11.44 4.38
C ILE A 33 1.33 10.90 3.08
N ALA A 34 2.14 9.85 3.20
CA ALA A 34 2.65 9.10 2.05
C ALA A 34 1.86 7.79 1.88
N THR A 35 1.26 7.59 0.72
CA THR A 35 0.37 6.45 0.43
C THR A 35 0.95 5.59 -0.68
N SER A 36 1.05 4.29 -0.40
CA SER A 36 1.37 3.26 -1.39
C SER A 36 0.09 2.51 -1.76
N ALA A 37 -0.28 2.57 -3.02
CA ALA A 37 -1.44 1.89 -3.60
C ALA A 37 -1.03 0.47 -4.04
N LYS A 38 -1.76 -0.54 -3.57
CA LYS A 38 -1.51 -1.94 -3.96
C LYS A 38 -2.79 -2.63 -4.37
N THR A 39 -2.66 -3.53 -5.33
CA THR A 39 -3.66 -4.56 -5.63
C THR A 39 -3.09 -5.92 -5.23
N LEU A 40 -3.90 -6.75 -4.61
CA LEU A 40 -3.53 -8.12 -4.27
C LEU A 40 -4.67 -9.05 -4.67
N ASP A 41 -4.50 -9.72 -5.80
CA ASP A 41 -5.41 -10.78 -6.21
C ASP A 41 -5.22 -12.02 -5.32
N THR A 42 -6.17 -12.22 -4.41
CA THR A 42 -6.20 -13.37 -3.49
C THR A 42 -6.83 -14.61 -4.12
N THR A 43 -7.41 -14.50 -5.32
CA THR A 43 -8.15 -15.58 -5.99
C THR A 43 -7.28 -16.42 -6.93
N THR A 44 -6.00 -16.07 -7.08
CA THR A 44 -5.05 -16.90 -7.82
C THR A 44 -5.00 -18.33 -7.25
N ALA A 45 -4.84 -19.32 -8.13
CA ALA A 45 -4.75 -20.73 -7.71
C ALA A 45 -3.69 -20.97 -6.62
N ALA A 46 -2.55 -20.28 -6.69
CA ALA A 46 -1.50 -20.37 -5.69
C ALA A 46 -1.93 -19.87 -4.29
N LYS A 47 -2.64 -18.74 -4.22
CA LYS A 47 -3.10 -18.16 -2.95
C LYS A 47 -4.35 -18.83 -2.39
N LEU A 48 -5.15 -19.46 -3.24
CA LEU A 48 -6.24 -20.33 -2.81
C LEU A 48 -5.71 -21.64 -2.24
N ALA A 49 -4.74 -22.27 -2.92
CA ALA A 49 -4.10 -23.51 -2.46
C ALA A 49 -3.23 -23.30 -1.21
N ASN A 50 -2.62 -22.12 -1.08
CA ASN A 50 -1.81 -21.76 0.09
C ASN A 50 -2.09 -20.31 0.55
N PRO A 51 -3.11 -20.11 1.42
CA PRO A 51 -3.45 -18.80 1.97
C PRO A 51 -2.28 -18.06 2.64
N SER A 52 -1.31 -18.79 3.22
CA SER A 52 -0.15 -18.19 3.90
C SER A 52 0.69 -17.29 2.97
N GLN A 53 0.59 -17.45 1.65
CA GLN A 53 1.25 -16.59 0.66
C GLN A 53 0.69 -15.16 0.61
N VAL A 54 -0.47 -14.88 1.21
CA VAL A 54 -1.03 -13.52 1.30
C VAL A 54 -0.15 -12.62 2.18
N TYR A 55 0.28 -13.14 3.34
CA TYR A 55 1.10 -12.39 4.29
C TYR A 55 2.43 -11.86 3.70
N PRO A 56 3.31 -12.68 3.08
CA PRO A 56 4.58 -12.21 2.56
C PRO A 56 4.42 -11.19 1.41
N SER A 57 3.35 -11.29 0.60
CA SER A 57 3.04 -10.29 -0.43
C SER A 57 2.76 -8.91 0.18
N LEU A 58 2.05 -8.85 1.30
CA LEU A 58 1.82 -7.60 2.02
C LEU A 58 3.07 -7.15 2.76
N LYS A 59 3.75 -8.06 3.47
CA LYS A 59 4.96 -7.79 4.24
C LYS A 59 6.06 -7.12 3.39
N GLY A 60 6.27 -7.57 2.15
CA GLY A 60 7.27 -6.95 1.27
C GLY A 60 6.99 -5.46 1.02
N ASN A 61 5.72 -5.10 0.83
CA ASN A 61 5.32 -3.70 0.66
C ASN A 61 5.40 -2.90 1.98
N ILE A 62 5.05 -3.52 3.12
CA ILE A 62 5.22 -2.94 4.45
C ILE A 62 6.69 -2.61 4.71
N ASP A 63 7.59 -3.56 4.43
CA ASP A 63 9.02 -3.39 4.62
C ASP A 63 9.59 -2.30 3.71
N ALA A 64 9.16 -2.26 2.45
CA ALA A 64 9.55 -1.20 1.52
C ALA A 64 9.08 0.18 2.01
N ALA A 65 7.84 0.28 2.49
CA ALA A 65 7.30 1.50 3.06
C ALA A 65 8.03 1.89 4.35
N ALA A 66 8.35 0.97 5.25
CA ALA A 66 9.04 1.24 6.50
C ALA A 66 10.50 1.67 6.29
N ASN A 67 11.20 1.03 5.35
CA ASN A 67 12.62 1.30 5.06
C ASN A 67 12.83 2.48 4.11
N PHE A 68 11.77 3.14 3.65
CA PHE A 68 11.89 4.30 2.77
C PHE A 68 12.62 5.46 3.46
N SER A 69 13.70 5.91 2.83
CA SER A 69 14.49 7.08 3.22
C SER A 69 14.29 8.25 2.28
N GLU A 70 14.41 8.03 0.96
CA GLU A 70 14.29 9.07 -0.05
C GLU A 70 14.00 8.47 -1.43
N SER A 71 13.28 9.21 -2.26
CA SER A 71 13.19 8.99 -3.70
C SER A 71 13.12 10.33 -4.42
N GLY A 72 13.83 10.44 -5.54
CA GLY A 72 13.82 11.61 -6.42
C GLY A 72 13.58 11.18 -7.87
N LEU A 73 12.64 11.83 -8.56
CA LEU A 73 12.33 11.55 -9.96
C LEU A 73 11.79 12.80 -10.66
N LYS A 74 12.32 13.11 -11.86
CA LYS A 74 11.87 14.24 -12.71
C LYS A 74 11.75 15.58 -11.95
N GLY A 75 12.69 15.85 -11.04
CA GLY A 75 12.72 17.09 -10.25
C GLY A 75 11.83 17.12 -9.02
N VAL A 76 11.09 16.05 -8.72
CA VAL A 76 10.33 15.87 -7.48
C VAL A 76 11.12 14.96 -6.54
N THR A 77 11.32 15.38 -5.28
CA THR A 77 11.99 14.60 -4.24
C THR A 77 11.10 14.49 -3.02
N VAL A 78 10.92 13.26 -2.54
CA VAL A 78 10.26 12.97 -1.26
C VAL A 78 11.27 12.28 -0.34
N THR A 79 11.48 12.85 0.84
CA THR A 79 12.35 12.31 1.89
C THR A 79 11.53 11.84 3.08
N SER A 80 12.08 10.92 3.87
CA SER A 80 11.45 10.40 5.07
C SER A 80 11.14 11.48 6.10
N SER A 81 11.91 12.56 6.14
CA SER A 81 11.70 13.69 7.05
C SER A 81 10.46 14.51 6.72
N GLN A 82 9.96 14.43 5.49
CA GLN A 82 8.70 15.07 5.08
C GLN A 82 7.48 14.19 5.40
N ILE A 83 7.69 12.90 5.67
CA ILE A 83 6.61 11.93 5.87
C ILE A 83 6.26 11.82 7.36
N ILE A 84 5.04 12.24 7.70
CA ILE A 84 4.47 12.12 9.04
C ILE A 84 3.80 10.76 9.20
N THR A 85 3.02 10.33 8.20
CA THR A 85 2.28 9.05 8.23
C THR A 85 2.53 8.25 6.97
N ARG A 86 2.69 6.93 7.13
CA ARG A 86 2.88 5.98 6.02
C ARG A 86 1.67 5.06 5.92
N GLU A 87 1.04 5.05 4.76
CA GLU A 87 -0.15 4.24 4.50
C GLU A 87 0.06 3.25 3.36
N LEU A 88 -0.47 2.05 3.53
CA LEU A 88 -0.59 1.05 2.49
C LEU A 88 -2.07 0.80 2.22
N GLN A 89 -2.57 1.28 1.09
CA GLN A 89 -3.97 1.16 0.66
C GLN A 89 -4.08 -0.01 -0.32
N VAL A 90 -4.65 -1.12 0.15
CA VAL A 90 -4.66 -2.40 -0.57
C VAL A 90 -6.08 -2.75 -1.03
N ALA A 91 -6.27 -2.88 -2.33
CA ALA A 91 -7.47 -3.48 -2.91
C ALA A 91 -7.32 -4.99 -3.01
N ILE A 92 -8.35 -5.72 -2.55
CA ILE A 92 -8.45 -7.18 -2.61
C ILE A 92 -9.82 -7.62 -3.17
N PRO A 93 -9.93 -8.78 -3.84
CA PRO A 93 -11.21 -9.32 -4.27
C PRO A 93 -12.20 -9.53 -3.12
N GLU A 94 -13.49 -9.30 -3.35
CA GLU A 94 -14.57 -9.59 -2.39
C GLU A 94 -14.60 -11.08 -1.99
N ALA A 95 -14.17 -11.96 -2.90
CA ALA A 95 -14.04 -13.40 -2.69
C ALA A 95 -12.89 -13.85 -1.76
N THR A 96 -12.15 -12.91 -1.15
CA THR A 96 -11.06 -13.24 -0.21
C THR A 96 -11.58 -14.08 0.96
N THR A 97 -10.96 -15.24 1.18
CA THR A 97 -11.43 -16.24 2.15
C THR A 97 -11.05 -15.89 3.59
N SER A 98 -11.69 -16.52 4.58
CA SER A 98 -11.37 -16.31 6.00
C SER A 98 -9.91 -16.65 6.34
N ALA A 99 -9.36 -17.73 5.78
CA ALA A 99 -7.97 -18.11 5.97
C ALA A 99 -6.98 -17.07 5.39
N GLN A 100 -7.36 -16.37 4.31
CA GLN A 100 -6.59 -15.27 3.75
C GLN A 100 -6.74 -14.00 4.60
N TRP A 101 -7.92 -13.76 5.17
CA TRP A 101 -8.15 -12.67 6.12
C TRP A 101 -7.29 -12.79 7.39
N GLU A 102 -7.07 -14.01 7.90
CA GLU A 102 -6.12 -14.24 9.00
C GLU A 102 -4.71 -13.74 8.64
N GLN A 103 -4.26 -13.97 7.41
CA GLN A 103 -2.96 -13.50 6.92
C GLN A 103 -2.92 -11.98 6.69
N ILE A 104 -4.04 -11.38 6.26
CA ILE A 104 -4.19 -9.93 6.14
C ILE A 104 -4.13 -9.28 7.51
N ASN A 105 -4.84 -9.81 8.51
CA ASN A 105 -4.84 -9.27 9.87
C ASN A 105 -3.44 -9.34 10.50
N ARG A 106 -2.72 -10.45 10.30
CA ARG A 106 -1.31 -10.56 10.69
C ARG A 106 -0.42 -9.51 10.00
N ALA A 107 -0.70 -9.17 8.74
CA ALA A 107 0.02 -8.11 8.04
C ALA A 107 -0.34 -6.72 8.59
N ILE A 108 -1.61 -6.47 8.95
CA ILE A 108 -2.07 -5.22 9.59
C ILE A 108 -1.32 -5.02 10.91
N GLU A 109 -1.28 -6.04 11.78
CA GLU A 109 -0.53 -6.00 13.05
C GLU A 109 0.96 -5.75 12.81
N ASN A 110 1.57 -6.43 11.83
CA ASN A 110 2.98 -6.20 11.49
C ASN A 110 3.23 -4.76 11.00
N GLY A 111 2.34 -4.23 10.16
CA GLY A 111 2.43 -2.85 9.68
C GLY A 111 2.34 -1.85 10.82
N GLN A 112 1.36 -2.01 11.72
CA GLN A 112 1.20 -1.15 12.89
C GLN A 112 2.46 -1.15 13.77
N SER A 113 3.08 -2.31 13.99
CA SER A 113 4.34 -2.41 14.74
C SER A 113 5.52 -1.65 14.13
N LYS A 114 5.41 -1.29 12.84
CA LYS A 114 6.42 -0.56 12.06
C LYS A 114 5.99 0.86 11.70
N GLY A 115 4.90 1.37 12.30
CA GLY A 115 4.35 2.69 11.99
C GLY A 115 3.72 2.80 10.59
N ILE A 116 3.29 1.68 10.01
CA ILE A 116 2.60 1.64 8.70
C ILE A 116 1.12 1.31 8.92
N THR A 117 0.23 2.18 8.45
CA THR A 117 -1.20 1.94 8.49
C THR A 117 -1.65 1.18 7.24
N LEU A 118 -2.16 -0.04 7.41
CA LEU A 118 -2.77 -0.79 6.31
C LEU A 118 -4.28 -0.53 6.26
N LYS A 119 -4.76 -0.13 5.09
CA LYS A 119 -6.19 0.08 4.81
C LYS A 119 -6.61 -0.87 3.70
N ILE A 120 -7.57 -1.75 3.98
CA ILE A 120 -8.00 -2.81 3.08
C ILE A 120 -9.35 -2.43 2.46
N THR A 121 -9.44 -2.45 1.14
CA THR A 121 -10.67 -2.21 0.38
C THR A 121 -11.05 -3.46 -0.39
N LYS A 122 -12.28 -3.95 -0.23
CA LYS A 122 -12.81 -5.03 -1.05
C LYS A 122 -13.30 -4.48 -2.39
N VAL A 123 -12.94 -5.12 -3.49
CA VAL A 123 -13.37 -4.78 -4.85
C VAL A 123 -14.14 -5.95 -5.47
N LYS A 124 -15.16 -5.62 -6.27
CA LYS A 124 -16.00 -6.58 -6.99
C LYS A 124 -15.37 -7.02 -8.31
#